data_AF-A0A821MZP2-F1
#
_entry.id   AF-A0A821MZP2-F1
#
_cell.length_a   1.000
_cell.length_b   1.000
_cell.length_c   1.000
_cell.angle_alpha   90.00
_cell.angle_beta   90.00
_cell.angle_gamma   90.00
#
_symmetry.space_group_name_H-M   'P 1'
#
loop_
_entity.id
_entity.type
_entity.pdbx_description
1 polymer ?
#
loop_
_entity_poly.entity_id
_entity_poly.type
_entity_poly.pdbx_seq_one_letter_code
_entity_poly.pdbx_strand_id
1 'polypeptide(L)'
;MNDSTCWPNLLAWQTFNESVNGRLISVQPSAAFCSGNPPDINICTNALAQWTNATWRSDQVGAMQNHNWENTSCSAYLANVICTQGSVPRLAVNALTAELVQATVHFASLNYLRLVIKTTGHDYLGRSTAADSLLLWLHYMKNMTLIDKYTSCSGENISNAIRLGPGAQWGE
;
A
#
# COMPACT_ATOMS: atom_id res chain seq x y z
N MET A 1 -5.50 -1.96 -23.33
CA MET A 1 -6.40 -3.11 -23.16
C MET A 1 -7.51 -2.63 -22.25
N ASN A 2 -8.69 -2.36 -22.82
CA ASN A 2 -9.80 -1.69 -22.15
C ASN A 2 -10.96 -2.68 -22.10
N ASP A 3 -10.78 -3.76 -21.32
CA ASP A 3 -11.79 -4.80 -21.21
C ASP A 3 -12.40 -4.77 -19.81
N SER A 4 -13.55 -4.11 -19.70
CA SER A 4 -14.35 -4.00 -18.48
C SER A 4 -14.92 -5.33 -18.00
N THR A 5 -14.69 -6.44 -18.72
CA THR A 5 -15.23 -7.76 -18.36
C THR A 5 -14.36 -8.54 -17.37
N CYS A 6 -13.07 -8.22 -17.23
CA CYS A 6 -12.15 -8.94 -16.36
C CYS A 6 -12.00 -8.34 -14.95
N TRP A 7 -12.46 -7.10 -14.74
CA TRP A 7 -12.42 -6.48 -13.41
C TRP A 7 -13.68 -6.87 -12.62
N PRO A 8 -13.57 -7.27 -11.34
CA PRO A 8 -14.73 -7.63 -10.54
C PRO A 8 -15.73 -6.48 -10.45
N ASN A 9 -17.01 -6.82 -10.48
CA ASN A 9 -18.09 -5.85 -10.34
C ASN A 9 -18.20 -5.35 -8.88
N LEU A 10 -19.05 -4.35 -8.67
CA LEU A 10 -19.24 -3.71 -7.37
C LEU A 10 -19.64 -4.70 -6.27
N LEU A 11 -20.54 -5.64 -6.58
CA LEU A 11 -21.02 -6.62 -5.60
C LEU A 11 -19.86 -7.54 -5.15
N ALA A 12 -19.03 -8.01 -6.08
CA ALA A 12 -17.86 -8.82 -5.75
C ALA A 12 -16.87 -8.07 -4.83
N TRP A 13 -16.64 -6.77 -5.10
CA TRP A 13 -15.80 -5.93 -4.24
C TRP A 13 -16.41 -5.68 -2.86
N GLN A 14 -17.73 -5.52 -2.77
CA GLN A 14 -18.43 -5.35 -1.49
C GLN A 14 -18.33 -6.62 -0.64
N THR A 15 -18.63 -7.80 -1.22
CA THR A 15 -18.50 -9.08 -0.53
C THR A 15 -17.05 -9.33 -0.09
N PHE A 16 -16.06 -9.00 -0.93
CA PHE A 16 -14.66 -9.10 -0.55
C PHE A 16 -14.30 -8.13 0.59
N ASN A 17 -14.79 -6.89 0.56
CA ASN A 17 -14.55 -5.93 1.62
C ASN A 17 -15.08 -6.43 2.98
N GLU A 18 -16.26 -7.06 3.00
CA GLU A 18 -16.79 -7.72 4.18
C GLU A 18 -15.87 -8.85 4.66
N SER A 19 -15.36 -9.69 3.75
CA SER A 19 -14.45 -10.79 4.10
C SER A 19 -13.08 -10.33 4.63
N VAL A 20 -12.68 -9.09 4.33
CA VAL A 20 -11.47 -8.46 4.91
C VAL A 20 -11.80 -7.46 6.02
N ASN A 21 -12.96 -7.58 6.66
CA ASN A 21 -13.39 -6.76 7.80
C ASN A 21 -13.41 -5.25 7.50
N GLY A 22 -13.85 -4.85 6.31
CA GLY A 22 -13.96 -3.44 5.91
C GLY A 22 -12.62 -2.78 5.56
N ARG A 23 -11.56 -3.55 5.32
CA ARG A 23 -10.19 -3.04 5.13
C ARG A 23 -9.81 -2.78 3.66
N LEU A 24 -10.77 -2.83 2.75
CA LEU A 24 -10.57 -2.43 1.35
C LEU A 24 -10.54 -0.90 1.26
N ILE A 25 -9.52 -0.37 0.60
CA ILE A 25 -9.25 1.06 0.47
C ILE A 25 -9.25 1.43 -1.01
N SER A 26 -9.94 2.51 -1.38
CA SER A 26 -9.74 3.16 -2.68
C SER A 26 -8.46 3.98 -2.63
N VAL A 27 -7.50 3.61 -3.48
CA VAL A 27 -6.16 4.19 -3.46
C VAL A 27 -6.09 5.31 -4.47
N GLN A 28 -5.57 6.45 -4.03
CA GLN A 28 -5.30 7.61 -4.87
C GLN A 28 -3.81 7.92 -4.84
N PRO A 29 -3.24 8.47 -5.93
CA PRO A 29 -1.88 8.98 -5.93
C PRO A 29 -1.64 9.98 -4.81
N SER A 30 -0.41 10.03 -4.30
CA SER A 30 -0.11 10.81 -3.10
C SER A 30 -0.24 12.32 -3.27
N ALA A 31 -0.41 12.86 -4.49
CA ALA A 31 -0.69 14.28 -4.73
C ALA A 31 -2.15 14.55 -5.15
N ALA A 32 -3.02 13.54 -5.18
CA ALA A 32 -4.38 13.69 -5.71
C ALA A 32 -5.23 14.71 -4.92
N PHE A 33 -5.01 14.85 -3.61
CA PHE A 33 -5.72 15.84 -2.78
C PHE A 33 -5.46 17.30 -3.20
N CYS A 34 -4.36 17.60 -3.91
CA CYS A 34 -4.07 18.93 -4.44
C CYS A 34 -4.73 19.20 -5.81
N SER A 35 -5.36 18.19 -6.43
CA SER A 35 -5.87 18.26 -7.80
C SER A 35 -7.39 18.48 -7.92
N GLY A 36 -8.10 18.61 -6.79
CA GLY A 36 -9.54 18.86 -6.76
C GLY A 36 -9.93 20.25 -7.29
N ASN A 37 -11.21 20.45 -7.62
CA ASN A 37 -11.77 21.75 -7.95
C ASN A 37 -13.02 22.06 -7.08
N PRO A 38 -12.90 22.90 -6.04
CA PRO A 38 -11.66 23.46 -5.50
C PRO A 38 -10.87 22.40 -4.71
N PRO A 39 -9.53 22.52 -4.64
CA PRO A 39 -8.74 21.63 -3.79
C PRO A 39 -8.93 21.99 -2.31
N ASP A 40 -8.78 21.00 -1.43
CA ASP A 40 -8.64 21.28 0.00
C ASP A 40 -7.25 21.86 0.25
N ILE A 41 -7.20 23.19 0.35
CA ILE A 41 -5.95 23.95 0.47
C ILE A 41 -5.17 23.52 1.72
N ASN A 42 -5.84 23.23 2.84
CA ASN A 42 -5.15 22.89 4.09
C ASN A 42 -4.51 21.50 3.99
N ILE A 43 -5.24 20.52 3.47
CA ILE A 43 -4.70 19.17 3.26
C ILE A 43 -3.53 19.23 2.27
N CYS A 44 -3.69 19.99 1.19
CA CYS A 44 -2.64 20.17 0.20
C CYS A 44 -1.39 20.81 0.81
N THR A 45 -1.51 21.95 1.50
CA THR A 45 -0.35 22.63 2.11
C THR A 45 0.40 21.74 3.11
N ASN A 46 -0.31 21.02 3.97
CA ASN A 46 0.34 20.13 4.94
C ASN A 46 1.08 18.98 4.27
N ALA A 47 0.48 18.36 3.26
CA ALA A 47 1.10 17.26 2.56
C ALA A 47 2.24 17.71 1.63
N LEU A 48 2.18 18.93 1.07
CA LEU A 48 3.31 19.55 0.38
C LEU A 48 4.52 19.71 1.32
N ALA A 49 4.29 20.16 2.56
CA ALA A 49 5.35 20.30 3.55
C ALA A 49 5.99 18.96 3.95
N GLN A 50 5.24 17.86 3.89
CA GLN A 50 5.71 16.51 4.20
C GLN A 50 6.12 15.71 2.95
N TRP A 51 6.06 16.31 1.76
CA TRP A 51 6.15 15.57 0.50
C TRP A 51 7.42 14.72 0.38
N THR A 52 8.56 15.22 0.90
CA THR A 52 9.85 14.53 0.89
C THR A 52 10.16 13.79 2.19
N ASN A 53 9.24 13.76 3.16
CA ASN A 53 9.40 13.06 4.41
C ASN A 53 9.14 11.55 4.22
N ALA A 54 10.16 10.74 4.40
CA ALA A 54 10.08 9.30 4.13
C ALA A 54 9.05 8.58 5.01
N THR A 55 8.93 8.96 6.29
CA THR A 55 7.95 8.38 7.21
C THR A 55 6.53 8.74 6.78
N TRP A 56 6.27 10.03 6.52
CA TRP A 56 4.96 10.46 6.04
C TRP A 56 4.57 9.76 4.74
N ARG A 57 5.51 9.60 3.79
CA ARG A 57 5.27 8.88 2.54
C ARG A 57 4.98 7.40 2.78
N SER A 58 5.66 6.72 3.72
CA SER A 58 5.38 5.31 4.00
C SER A 58 3.97 5.09 4.53
N ASP A 59 3.41 6.08 5.21
CA ASP A 59 2.06 6.04 5.80
C ASP A 59 0.97 6.26 4.75
N GLN A 60 1.32 6.80 3.58
CA GLN A 60 0.38 6.98 2.48
C GLN A 60 0.25 5.70 1.64
N VAL A 61 -0.95 5.12 1.57
CA VAL A 61 -1.22 3.89 0.81
C VAL A 61 -0.84 4.00 -0.68
N GLY A 62 -1.03 5.17 -1.29
CA GLY A 62 -0.72 5.42 -2.71
C GLY A 62 0.67 5.97 -3.00
N ALA A 63 1.49 6.25 -1.98
CA ALA A 63 2.83 6.80 -2.20
C ALA A 63 3.90 5.71 -2.36
N MET A 64 4.89 6.04 -3.18
CA MET A 64 6.22 5.44 -3.23
C MET A 64 7.23 6.47 -2.73
N GLN A 65 8.37 6.03 -2.21
CA GLN A 65 9.41 6.96 -1.79
C GLN A 65 9.99 7.73 -2.97
N ASN A 66 10.18 7.03 -4.09
CA ASN A 66 10.55 7.64 -5.36
C ASN A 66 9.27 7.94 -6.16
N HIS A 67 8.84 9.20 -6.16
CA HIS A 67 7.57 9.65 -6.74
C HIS A 67 7.44 9.37 -8.26
N ASN A 68 8.55 9.16 -8.98
CA ASN A 68 8.53 8.82 -10.40
C ASN A 68 7.81 7.49 -10.67
N TRP A 69 7.71 6.61 -9.67
CA TRP A 69 6.99 5.33 -9.77
C TRP A 69 5.49 5.46 -9.51
N GLU A 70 4.99 6.59 -9.02
CA GLU A 70 3.55 6.81 -8.85
C GLU A 70 2.92 7.29 -10.15
N ASN A 71 3.21 8.54 -10.49
CA ASN A 71 2.68 9.21 -11.65
C ASN A 71 3.44 10.51 -11.92
N THR A 72 3.86 10.72 -13.17
CA THR A 72 4.50 11.97 -13.59
C THR A 72 3.53 13.15 -13.70
N SER A 73 2.23 12.89 -13.89
CA SER A 73 1.18 13.94 -13.95
C SER A 73 0.60 14.34 -12.60
N CYS A 74 0.93 13.63 -11.52
CA CYS A 74 0.40 13.89 -10.18
C CYS A 74 1.55 14.11 -9.18
N SER A 75 1.98 15.36 -9.07
CA SER A 75 3.12 15.77 -8.23
C SER A 75 2.77 17.02 -7.42
N ALA A 76 3.28 17.07 -6.19
CA ALA A 76 3.25 18.25 -5.32
C ALA A 76 3.73 19.54 -5.99
N TYR A 77 4.63 19.44 -6.97
CA TYR A 77 5.22 20.57 -7.66
C TYR A 77 4.47 21.01 -8.92
N LEU A 78 3.39 20.31 -9.29
CA LEU A 78 2.59 20.60 -10.47
C LEU A 78 1.25 21.20 -10.06
N ALA A 79 1.09 22.50 -10.28
CA ALA A 79 -0.20 23.18 -10.14
C ALA A 79 -1.02 23.04 -11.43
N ASN A 80 -2.35 22.94 -11.30
CA ASN A 80 -3.31 22.94 -12.42
C ASN A 80 -3.13 21.81 -13.46
N VAL A 81 -2.58 20.66 -13.04
CA VAL A 81 -2.50 19.44 -13.86
C VAL A 81 -3.52 18.43 -13.35
N ILE A 82 -4.19 17.74 -14.29
CA ILE A 82 -5.08 16.63 -13.95
C ILE A 82 -4.25 15.48 -13.40
N CYS A 83 -4.43 15.17 -12.11
CA CYS A 83 -3.84 14.00 -11.49
C CYS A 83 -4.53 12.74 -12.04
N THR A 84 -3.77 11.89 -12.73
CA THR A 84 -4.25 10.56 -13.16
C THR A 84 -3.82 9.48 -12.17
N GLN A 85 -4.28 8.24 -12.33
CA GLN A 85 -3.87 7.15 -11.43
C GLN A 85 -2.39 6.74 -11.63
N GLY A 86 -1.90 6.79 -12.88
CA GLY A 86 -0.55 6.35 -13.21
C GLY A 86 -0.32 4.87 -12.87
N SER A 87 0.81 4.58 -12.23
CA SER A 87 1.20 3.24 -11.76
C SER A 87 0.77 2.97 -10.32
N VAL A 88 -0.06 3.82 -9.72
CA VAL A 88 -0.61 3.60 -8.37
C VAL A 88 -1.75 2.57 -8.44
N PRO A 89 -1.80 1.56 -7.56
CA PRO A 89 -2.89 0.58 -7.50
C PRO A 89 -4.26 1.26 -7.37
N ARG A 90 -5.34 0.62 -7.83
CA ARG A 90 -6.71 1.19 -7.69
C ARG A 90 -7.32 0.93 -6.32
N LEU A 91 -7.06 -0.27 -5.80
CA LEU A 91 -7.56 -0.74 -4.53
C LEU A 91 -6.40 -1.29 -3.71
N ALA A 92 -6.52 -1.21 -2.38
CA ALA A 92 -5.61 -1.86 -1.45
C ALA A 92 -6.38 -2.56 -0.35
N VAL A 93 -5.81 -3.62 0.21
CA VAL A 93 -6.20 -4.16 1.51
C VAL A 93 -5.15 -3.75 2.53
N ASN A 94 -5.57 -3.03 3.57
CA ASN A 94 -4.74 -2.81 4.75
C ASN A 94 -4.72 -4.08 5.60
N ALA A 95 -3.78 -4.98 5.32
CA ALA A 95 -3.69 -6.26 6.00
C ALA A 95 -2.97 -6.10 7.33
N LEU A 96 -3.61 -6.54 8.42
CA LEU A 96 -3.04 -6.55 9.77
C LEU A 96 -2.70 -7.95 10.28
N THR A 97 -3.23 -8.98 9.64
CA THR A 97 -3.12 -10.38 10.08
C THR A 97 -2.86 -11.29 8.90
N ALA A 98 -2.39 -12.51 9.17
CA ALA A 98 -2.11 -13.51 8.15
C ALA A 98 -3.38 -13.92 7.39
N GLU A 99 -4.53 -13.94 8.07
CA GLU A 99 -5.83 -14.30 7.49
C GLU A 99 -6.26 -13.27 6.44
N LEU A 100 -6.05 -11.98 6.70
CA LEU A 100 -6.32 -10.92 5.74
C LEU A 100 -5.39 -11.00 4.52
N VAL A 101 -4.12 -11.37 4.72
CA VAL A 101 -3.18 -11.65 3.63
C VAL A 101 -3.69 -12.81 2.78
N GLN A 102 -4.05 -13.93 3.41
CA GLN A 102 -4.56 -15.12 2.72
C GLN A 102 -5.84 -14.82 1.93
N ALA A 103 -6.80 -14.13 2.53
CA ALA A 103 -8.05 -13.74 1.87
C ALA A 103 -7.77 -12.86 0.63
N THR A 104 -6.84 -11.91 0.74
CA THR A 104 -6.46 -11.02 -0.36
C THR A 104 -5.76 -11.77 -1.50
N VAL A 105 -4.82 -12.65 -1.18
CA VAL A 105 -4.10 -13.47 -2.18
C VAL A 105 -5.08 -14.40 -2.90
N HIS A 106 -5.98 -15.05 -2.15
CA HIS A 106 -6.98 -15.95 -2.71
C HIS A 106 -7.96 -15.20 -3.63
N PHE A 107 -8.47 -14.04 -3.19
CA PHE A 107 -9.36 -13.22 -4.00
C PHE A 107 -8.67 -12.73 -5.28
N ALA A 108 -7.42 -12.27 -5.19
CA ALA A 108 -6.66 -11.83 -6.36
C ALA A 108 -6.46 -12.98 -7.35
N SER A 109 -6.11 -14.17 -6.87
CA SER A 109 -5.93 -15.36 -7.71
C SER A 109 -7.22 -15.79 -8.41
N LEU A 110 -8.35 -15.84 -7.69
CA LEU A 110 -9.63 -16.25 -8.26
C LEU A 110 -10.15 -15.29 -9.32
N ASN A 111 -9.84 -14.00 -9.19
CA ASN A 111 -10.30 -12.96 -10.09
C ASN A 111 -9.22 -12.50 -11.09
N TYR A 112 -8.12 -13.24 -11.21
CA TYR A 112 -7.01 -12.94 -12.13
C TYR A 112 -6.46 -11.51 -12.00
N LEU A 113 -6.47 -10.97 -10.78
CA LEU A 113 -6.00 -9.63 -10.50
C LEU A 113 -4.48 -9.62 -10.39
N ARG A 114 -3.85 -8.58 -10.94
CA ARG A 114 -2.46 -8.27 -10.62
C ARG A 114 -2.38 -7.92 -9.14
N LEU A 115 -1.73 -8.77 -8.35
CA LEU A 115 -1.43 -8.50 -6.94
C LEU A 115 -0.08 -7.78 -6.83
N VAL A 116 -0.05 -6.71 -6.06
CA VAL A 116 1.16 -5.97 -5.73
C VAL A 116 1.32 -5.97 -4.21
N ILE A 117 2.56 -6.01 -3.72
CA ILE A 117 2.84 -6.02 -2.29
C ILE A 117 3.63 -4.75 -1.95
N LYS A 118 3.20 -4.04 -0.90
CA LYS A 118 3.91 -2.85 -0.40
C LYS A 118 3.96 -2.87 1.13
N THR A 119 5.15 -2.61 1.66
CA THR A 119 5.33 -2.15 3.04
C THR A 119 5.54 -0.63 3.03
N THR A 120 6.74 -0.16 2.71
CA THR A 120 7.14 1.27 2.80
C THR A 120 7.10 2.04 1.48
N GLY A 121 7.06 1.34 0.34
CA GLY A 121 7.18 1.95 -0.99
C GLY A 121 8.60 2.39 -1.36
N HIS A 122 9.65 1.90 -0.68
CA HIS A 122 11.05 2.31 -0.89
C HIS A 122 11.74 1.65 -2.09
N ASP A 123 11.01 0.87 -2.90
CA ASP A 123 11.61 0.12 -4.00
C ASP A 123 12.03 1.07 -5.14
N TYR A 124 13.32 1.04 -5.48
CA TYR A 124 13.89 1.89 -6.53
C TYR A 124 13.55 1.42 -7.95
N LEU A 125 12.98 0.23 -8.11
CA LEU A 125 12.64 -0.38 -9.40
C LEU A 125 11.12 -0.44 -9.65
N GLY A 126 10.32 0.21 -8.79
CA GLY A 126 8.87 0.25 -8.94
C GLY A 126 8.16 -1.09 -8.65
N ARG A 127 8.83 -2.06 -8.01
CA ARG A 127 8.27 -3.41 -7.78
C ARG A 127 7.12 -3.45 -6.78
N SER A 128 6.94 -2.39 -5.99
CA SER A 128 5.87 -2.25 -5.00
C SER A 128 4.66 -1.45 -5.49
N THR A 129 4.54 -1.24 -6.80
CA THR A 129 3.42 -0.50 -7.41
C THR A 129 3.07 -1.04 -8.79
N ALA A 130 1.82 -0.88 -9.21
CA ALA A 130 1.40 -1.14 -10.58
C ALA A 130 0.07 -0.47 -10.91
N ALA A 131 -0.11 -0.11 -12.19
CA ALA A 131 -1.41 0.27 -12.72
C ALA A 131 -2.38 -0.92 -12.66
N ASP A 132 -3.67 -0.61 -12.45
CA ASP A 132 -4.78 -1.56 -12.52
C ASP A 132 -4.60 -2.83 -11.65
N SER A 133 -4.00 -2.67 -10.47
CA SER A 133 -3.72 -3.76 -9.54
C SER A 133 -4.46 -3.65 -8.21
N LEU A 134 -4.54 -4.77 -7.49
CA LEU A 134 -4.89 -4.84 -6.07
C LEU A 134 -3.61 -4.82 -5.23
N LEU A 135 -3.51 -3.89 -4.29
CA LEU A 135 -2.38 -3.77 -3.39
C LEU A 135 -2.63 -4.53 -2.08
N LEU A 136 -1.70 -5.40 -1.71
CA LEU A 136 -1.59 -5.92 -0.35
C LEU A 136 -0.65 -5.00 0.44
N TRP A 137 -1.21 -4.20 1.34
CA TRP A 137 -0.47 -3.22 2.12
C TRP A 137 -0.20 -3.75 3.52
N LEU A 138 1.08 -4.03 3.81
CA LEU A 138 1.55 -4.68 5.04
C LEU A 138 2.04 -3.68 6.10
N HIS A 139 2.04 -2.39 5.79
CA HIS A 139 2.68 -1.34 6.59
C HIS A 139 2.32 -1.39 8.08
N TYR A 140 1.05 -1.62 8.41
CA TYR A 140 0.59 -1.64 9.80
C TYR A 140 0.77 -2.99 10.53
N MET A 141 1.38 -4.01 9.89
CA MET A 141 1.76 -5.25 10.57
C MET A 141 3.06 -5.06 11.38
N LYS A 142 2.96 -4.26 12.44
CA LYS A 142 4.08 -3.72 13.23
C LYS A 142 4.42 -4.51 14.51
N ASN A 143 3.83 -5.69 14.71
CA ASN A 143 4.08 -6.44 15.94
C ASN A 143 5.57 -6.81 16.08
N MET A 144 6.15 -6.53 17.24
CA MET A 144 7.54 -6.84 17.57
C MET A 144 7.57 -7.56 18.91
N THR A 145 8.26 -8.70 18.96
CA THR A 145 8.36 -9.51 20.18
C THR A 145 9.80 -9.90 20.43
N LEU A 146 10.31 -9.59 21.61
CA LEU A 146 11.59 -10.08 22.10
C LEU A 146 11.43 -11.54 22.55
N ILE A 147 12.38 -12.37 22.17
CA ILE A 147 12.40 -13.80 22.46
C ILE A 147 13.73 -14.09 23.15
N ASP A 148 13.71 -14.31 24.46
CA ASP A 148 14.93 -14.52 25.25
C ASP A 148 15.69 -15.78 24.81
N LYS A 149 14.95 -16.83 24.44
CA LYS A 149 15.47 -18.11 23.97
C LYS A 149 14.67 -18.60 22.78
N TYR A 150 15.32 -18.71 21.62
CA TYR A 150 14.73 -19.22 20.40
C TYR A 150 15.43 -20.49 19.96
N THR A 151 14.67 -21.54 19.65
CA THR A 151 15.21 -22.76 19.04
C THR A 151 14.84 -22.77 17.57
N SER A 152 15.86 -22.80 16.70
CA SER A 152 15.67 -22.83 15.25
C SER A 152 15.10 -24.18 14.78
N CYS A 153 14.64 -24.24 13.53
CA CYS A 153 14.18 -25.49 12.92
C CYS A 153 15.29 -26.56 12.80
N SER A 154 16.57 -26.16 12.83
CA SER A 154 17.72 -27.07 12.86
C SER A 154 18.13 -27.51 14.27
N GLY A 155 17.44 -27.03 15.31
CA GLY A 155 17.72 -27.35 16.72
C GLY A 155 18.78 -26.46 17.38
N GLU A 156 19.23 -25.40 16.71
CA GLU A 156 20.18 -24.44 17.30
C GLU A 156 19.46 -23.56 18.34
N ASN A 157 20.09 -23.37 19.50
CA ASN A 157 19.58 -22.50 20.56
C ASN A 157 20.23 -21.12 20.46
N ILE A 158 19.41 -20.10 20.21
CA ILE A 158 19.81 -18.70 20.07
C ILE A 158 19.31 -17.94 21.31
N SER A 159 20.23 -17.24 21.97
CA SER A 159 19.90 -16.25 22.99
C SER A 159 19.52 -14.93 22.32
N ASN A 160 18.44 -14.30 22.76
CA ASN A 160 17.97 -13.00 22.30
C ASN A 160 17.68 -12.96 20.79
N ALA A 161 16.45 -13.30 20.41
CA ALA A 161 15.91 -13.10 19.07
C ALA A 161 14.79 -12.06 19.10
N ILE A 162 14.49 -11.49 17.94
CA ILE A 162 13.35 -10.58 17.75
C ILE A 162 12.49 -11.13 16.63
N ARG A 163 11.19 -11.28 16.90
CA ARG A 163 10.18 -11.52 15.86
C ARG A 163 9.61 -10.18 15.42
N LEU A 164 9.86 -9.82 14.17
CA LEU A 164 9.37 -8.59 13.56
C LEU A 164 8.23 -8.90 12.59
N GLY A 165 7.16 -8.12 12.66
CA GLY A 165 6.12 -8.11 11.65
C GLY A 165 6.62 -7.52 10.33
N PRO A 166 6.00 -7.87 9.18
CA PRO A 166 6.44 -7.42 7.86
C PRO A 166 6.25 -5.91 7.62
N GLY A 167 5.52 -5.23 8.52
CA GLY A 167 5.35 -3.79 8.53
C GLY A 167 6.47 -3.04 9.25
N ALA A 168 7.23 -3.71 10.12
CA ALA A 168 8.22 -3.06 10.98
C ALA A 168 9.29 -2.32 10.15
N GLN A 169 9.58 -1.09 10.55
CA GLN A 169 10.56 -0.21 9.92
C GLN A 169 11.74 -0.02 10.85
N TRP A 170 12.92 0.22 10.26
CA TRP A 170 14.07 0.66 11.02
C TRP A 170 13.77 2.01 11.69
N GLY A 171 14.01 2.11 13.00
CA GLY A 171 13.77 3.32 13.80
C GLY A 171 12.56 3.24 14.74
N GLU A 172 11.75 2.17 14.65
CA GLU A 172 10.77 1.78 15.68
C GLU A 172 11.43 0.99 16.81
#